data_AF-A0AAE9K9Z7-F1
#
_entry.id   AF-A0AAE9K9Z7-F1
#
_cell.length_a   1.000
_cell.length_b   1.000
_cell.length_c   1.000
_cell.angle_alpha   90.00
_cell.angle_beta   90.00
_cell.angle_gamma   90.00
#
_symmetry.space_group_name_H-M   'P 1'
#
loop_
_entity.id
_entity.type
_entity.pdbx_description
1 polymer ?
#
loop_
_entity_poly.entity_id
_entity_poly.type
_entity_poly.pdbx_seq_one_letter_code
_entity_poly.pdbx_strand_id
1 'polypeptide(L)'
;MYFKINYYIIIFLISINGLYSVSYEEAYAMEKEDPLFSIPLYEELVRTSQKSDIRKTASSRLFFLYEKYRKYIPAILIMTRSGKITDKKGKYTAIVNELANGLNVSPFALVSVVSGCSKPIPNPDVFFQEVKPVESKEESVEEEVSSTQALEMPEMPLLFKILLKKENVSLYKVCYAVKIKTGDFDGWEKIHAFGEMKGILSPETSLALHISFTLHSGRGSAYKRIYSGGKLKMLSEEGKSDLLYLYGKFLRNLGKYDSSARYFWMSGSYANKERSEIETAKTLLISGRKQEACSNLSKNFSPGDESEELLSRVCFKNFESSPGLLKAINLLNADTTDPVFEYFLGKNVLDKTEESDLDSNYGKLLDEKLFSGEKNPTPFWDYRKMKTEFSISGRPSFICKYGKGFLFQKSLIQPQYCVPFSEFSSDAILATPLFTSDQEELSLVLSNSSYSSIPTQIIFVNSDGLEVSFQMKNLVYRKSLNRFFVEGFSNDKQYKFYSVDLNKISINILDLK
;
A
#
# COMPACT_ATOMS: atom_id res chain seq x y z
N MET A 1 -33.03 -6.53 46.73
CA MET A 1 -32.98 -5.87 45.40
C MET A 1 -31.56 -5.47 44.96
N TYR A 2 -30.65 -5.10 45.87
CA TYR A 2 -29.26 -4.74 45.52
C TYR A 2 -28.37 -5.88 44.97
N PHE A 3 -28.64 -7.13 45.34
CA PHE A 3 -27.85 -8.28 44.85
C PHE A 3 -28.05 -8.62 43.36
N LYS A 4 -29.23 -8.36 42.79
CA LYS A 4 -29.50 -8.62 41.37
C LYS A 4 -28.85 -7.57 40.47
N ILE A 5 -28.77 -6.32 40.91
CA ILE A 5 -28.17 -5.21 40.15
C ILE A 5 -26.65 -5.40 40.03
N ASN A 6 -25.98 -5.84 41.10
CA ASN A 6 -24.54 -6.16 41.06
C ASN A 6 -24.22 -7.33 40.11
N TYR A 7 -25.10 -8.33 40.00
CA TYR A 7 -24.91 -9.45 39.07
C TYR A 7 -24.97 -9.01 37.60
N TYR A 8 -25.90 -8.12 37.25
CA TYR A 8 -25.97 -7.54 35.90
C TYR A 8 -24.79 -6.61 35.61
N ILE A 9 -24.32 -5.83 36.58
CA ILE A 9 -23.13 -4.98 36.43
C ILE A 9 -21.87 -5.83 36.23
N ILE A 10 -21.73 -6.97 36.94
CA ILE A 10 -20.60 -7.90 36.76
C ILE A 10 -20.67 -8.59 35.39
N ILE A 11 -21.85 -9.05 34.94
CA ILE A 11 -22.01 -9.64 33.59
C ILE A 11 -21.72 -8.60 32.50
N PHE A 12 -22.16 -7.35 32.70
CA PHE A 12 -21.92 -6.25 31.78
C PHE A 12 -20.43 -5.85 31.75
N LEU A 13 -19.75 -5.85 32.90
CA LEU A 13 -18.29 -5.64 33.00
C LEU A 13 -17.47 -6.78 32.39
N ILE A 14 -17.93 -8.03 32.48
CA ILE A 14 -17.32 -9.19 31.79
C ILE A 14 -17.52 -9.10 30.27
N SER A 15 -18.67 -8.57 29.84
CA SER A 15 -18.99 -8.39 28.42
C SER A 15 -18.24 -7.20 27.79
N ILE A 16 -17.91 -6.17 28.57
CA ILE A 16 -17.17 -4.98 28.11
C ILE A 16 -15.66 -5.20 28.16
N ASN A 17 -15.15 -5.95 29.14
CA ASN A 17 -13.76 -6.40 29.17
C ASN A 17 -13.62 -7.68 28.36
N GLY A 18 -13.69 -7.61 27.02
CA GLY A 18 -13.59 -8.72 26.07
C GLY A 18 -12.29 -9.55 26.12
N LEU A 19 -11.91 -10.05 27.29
CA LEU A 19 -10.96 -11.12 27.53
C LEU A 19 -11.72 -12.45 27.37
N TYR A 20 -12.23 -12.73 26.17
CA TYR A 20 -12.41 -14.12 25.80
C TYR A 20 -11.00 -14.69 25.63
N SER A 21 -10.50 -15.36 26.67
CA SER A 21 -9.27 -16.14 26.54
C SER A 21 -9.56 -17.24 25.53
N VAL A 22 -9.04 -17.08 24.30
CA VAL A 22 -9.13 -18.09 23.26
C VAL A 22 -8.61 -19.41 23.83
N SER A 23 -9.38 -20.48 23.72
CA SER A 23 -8.94 -21.81 24.18
C SER A 23 -8.17 -22.53 23.07
N TYR A 24 -7.25 -23.44 23.46
CA TYR A 24 -6.52 -24.24 22.47
C TYR A 24 -7.48 -25.13 21.67
N GLU A 25 -8.51 -25.66 22.34
CA GLU A 25 -9.55 -26.49 21.77
C GLU A 25 -10.35 -25.73 20.70
N GLU A 26 -10.68 -24.46 20.94
CA GLU A 26 -11.36 -23.60 19.99
C GLU A 26 -10.48 -23.33 18.75
N ALA A 27 -9.21 -22.99 18.93
CA ALA A 27 -8.28 -22.79 17.82
C ALA A 27 -8.09 -24.08 17.01
N TYR A 28 -8.01 -25.24 17.68
CA TYR A 28 -7.85 -26.54 17.03
C TYR A 28 -9.13 -27.01 16.32
N ALA A 29 -10.31 -26.75 16.87
CA ALA A 29 -11.58 -26.99 16.20
C ALA A 29 -11.69 -26.13 14.93
N MET A 30 -11.36 -24.83 15.04
CA MET A 30 -11.32 -23.92 13.90
C MET A 30 -10.31 -24.36 12.85
N GLU A 31 -9.15 -24.90 13.24
CA GLU A 31 -8.18 -25.39 12.26
C GLU A 31 -8.72 -26.57 11.43
N LYS A 32 -9.54 -27.43 12.04
CA LYS A 32 -10.20 -28.54 11.32
C LYS A 32 -11.27 -28.04 10.36
N GLU A 33 -11.98 -26.98 10.72
CA GLU A 33 -13.01 -26.37 9.87
C GLU A 33 -12.40 -25.53 8.74
N ASP A 34 -11.54 -24.58 9.11
CA ASP A 34 -10.77 -23.75 8.19
C ASP A 34 -9.41 -23.35 8.79
N PRO A 35 -8.30 -23.94 8.30
CA PRO A 35 -6.96 -23.65 8.82
C PRO A 35 -6.51 -22.20 8.64
N LEU A 36 -7.18 -21.41 7.78
CA LEU A 36 -6.84 -20.00 7.59
C LEU A 36 -7.41 -19.15 8.73
N PHE A 37 -8.66 -19.40 9.12
CA PHE A 37 -9.33 -18.68 10.21
C PHE A 37 -8.82 -19.07 11.61
N SER A 38 -8.07 -20.16 11.74
CA SER A 38 -7.44 -20.55 13.01
C SER A 38 -6.14 -19.81 13.32
N ILE A 39 -5.49 -19.19 12.33
CA ILE A 39 -4.24 -18.44 12.50
C ILE A 39 -4.35 -17.36 13.60
N PRO A 40 -5.30 -16.41 13.54
CA PRO A 40 -5.42 -15.37 14.57
C PRO A 40 -5.70 -15.94 15.97
N LEU A 41 -6.41 -17.07 16.05
CA LEU A 41 -6.67 -17.75 17.33
C LEU A 41 -5.38 -18.31 17.94
N TYR A 42 -4.52 -18.91 17.11
CA TYR A 42 -3.22 -19.40 17.56
C TYR A 42 -2.24 -18.26 17.90
N GLU A 43 -2.26 -17.15 17.16
CA GLU A 43 -1.48 -15.95 17.49
C GLU A 43 -1.85 -15.40 18.87
N GLU A 44 -3.16 -15.29 19.14
CA GLU A 44 -3.66 -14.80 20.43
C GLU A 44 -3.33 -15.76 21.57
N LEU A 45 -3.43 -17.07 21.35
CA LEU A 45 -3.02 -18.10 22.31
C LEU A 45 -1.53 -18.00 22.68
N VAL A 46 -0.65 -17.79 21.69
CA VAL A 46 0.80 -17.65 21.93
C VAL A 46 1.09 -16.39 22.76
N ARG A 47 0.31 -15.32 22.55
CA ARG A 47 0.44 -14.03 23.25
C ARG A 47 -0.07 -14.08 24.69
N THR A 48 -1.26 -14.64 24.90
CA THR A 48 -2.01 -14.49 26.16
C THR A 48 -1.93 -15.69 27.10
N SER A 49 -1.65 -16.90 26.58
CA SER A 49 -1.65 -18.10 27.41
C SER A 49 -0.56 -18.06 28.48
N GLN A 50 -0.94 -18.30 29.73
CA GLN A 50 0.01 -18.37 30.85
C GLN A 50 0.77 -19.71 30.89
N LYS A 51 0.23 -20.77 30.27
CA LYS A 51 0.80 -22.11 30.28
C LYS A 51 1.87 -22.26 29.18
N SER A 52 3.10 -22.54 29.59
CA SER A 52 4.25 -22.68 28.68
C SER A 52 4.06 -23.80 27.64
N ASP A 53 3.47 -24.93 28.03
CA ASP A 53 3.23 -26.06 27.12
C ASP A 53 2.17 -25.76 26.06
N ILE A 54 1.12 -25.02 26.43
CA ILE A 54 0.12 -24.55 25.46
C ILE A 54 0.77 -23.57 24.48
N ARG A 55 1.56 -22.61 24.97
CA ARG A 55 2.30 -21.67 24.09
C ARG A 55 3.23 -22.40 23.12
N LYS A 56 3.96 -23.43 23.58
CA LYS A 56 4.85 -24.24 22.73
C LYS A 56 4.07 -25.01 21.67
N THR A 57 2.98 -25.68 22.05
CA THR A 57 2.13 -26.43 21.12
C THR A 57 1.46 -25.51 20.11
N ALA A 58 0.88 -24.39 20.56
CA ALA A 58 0.29 -23.38 19.69
C ALA A 58 1.33 -22.79 18.72
N SER A 59 2.54 -22.46 19.20
CA SER A 59 3.63 -21.96 18.34
C SER A 59 4.04 -22.96 17.27
N SER A 60 4.06 -24.26 17.60
CA SER A 60 4.38 -25.31 16.63
C SER A 60 3.30 -25.46 15.56
N ARG A 61 2.01 -25.38 15.94
CA ARG A 61 0.90 -25.42 14.98
C ARG A 61 0.91 -24.17 14.10
N LEU A 62 1.09 -23.01 14.71
CA LEU A 62 1.18 -21.73 14.03
C LEU A 62 2.31 -21.68 13.01
N PHE A 63 3.47 -22.28 13.30
CA PHE A 63 4.55 -22.43 12.31
C PHE A 63 4.10 -23.18 11.05
N PHE A 64 3.44 -24.34 11.18
CA PHE A 64 2.96 -25.10 10.02
C PHE A 64 1.89 -24.35 9.22
N LEU A 65 1.02 -23.59 9.91
CA LEU A 65 0.05 -22.74 9.24
C LEU A 65 0.74 -21.60 8.50
N TYR A 66 1.73 -20.95 9.11
CA TYR A 66 2.52 -19.92 8.45
C TYR A 66 3.30 -20.45 7.26
N GLU A 67 3.86 -21.65 7.33
CA GLU A 67 4.51 -22.30 6.21
C GLU A 67 3.52 -22.58 5.08
N LYS A 68 2.37 -23.18 5.41
CA LYS A 68 1.30 -23.48 4.44
C LYS A 68 0.78 -22.24 3.71
N TYR A 69 0.63 -21.12 4.43
CA TYR A 69 0.10 -19.86 3.89
C TYR A 69 1.18 -18.81 3.61
N ARG A 70 2.45 -19.23 3.51
CA ARG A 70 3.61 -18.38 3.16
C ARG A 70 3.75 -17.10 3.99
N LYS A 71 3.40 -17.15 5.28
CA LYS A 71 3.71 -16.09 6.25
C LYS A 71 5.17 -16.17 6.69
N TYR A 72 6.08 -15.78 5.79
CA TYR A 72 7.53 -15.96 5.96
C TYR A 72 8.10 -15.29 7.22
N ILE A 73 7.90 -13.97 7.39
CA ILE A 73 8.49 -13.23 8.52
C ILE A 73 8.00 -13.76 9.88
N PRO A 74 6.68 -13.95 10.09
CA PRO A 74 6.19 -14.58 11.31
C PRO A 74 6.77 -15.98 11.58
N ALA A 75 6.86 -16.83 10.55
CA ALA A 75 7.45 -18.16 10.68
C ALA A 75 8.92 -18.14 11.09
N ILE A 76 9.73 -17.28 10.44
CA ILE A 76 11.16 -17.13 10.75
C ILE A 76 11.35 -16.64 12.19
N LEU A 77 10.52 -15.69 12.66
CA LEU A 77 10.58 -15.20 14.04
C LEU A 77 10.26 -16.30 15.07
N ILE A 78 9.22 -17.11 14.84
CA ILE A 78 8.88 -18.25 15.70
C ILE A 78 10.04 -19.27 15.73
N MET A 79 10.60 -19.60 14.56
CA MET A 79 11.68 -20.58 14.46
C MET A 79 12.98 -20.10 15.10
N THR A 80 13.30 -18.82 14.94
CA THR A 80 14.46 -18.19 15.59
C THR A 80 14.34 -18.25 17.11
N ARG A 81 13.16 -17.91 17.68
CA ARG A 81 12.93 -17.96 19.14
C ARG A 81 12.97 -19.37 19.70
N SER A 82 12.54 -20.36 18.91
CA SER A 82 12.51 -21.77 19.32
C SER A 82 13.85 -22.49 19.17
N GLY A 83 14.86 -21.85 18.55
CA GLY A 83 16.17 -22.45 18.29
C GLY A 83 16.15 -23.55 17.21
N LYS A 84 15.06 -23.66 16.43
CA LYS A 84 14.87 -24.73 15.43
C LYS A 84 15.07 -24.28 13.98
N ILE A 85 15.63 -23.09 13.77
CA ILE A 85 15.76 -22.50 12.44
C ILE A 85 16.71 -23.26 11.50
N THR A 86 17.65 -24.02 12.08
CA THR A 86 18.48 -24.98 11.37
C THR A 86 18.24 -26.39 11.88
N ASP A 87 18.38 -27.38 11.00
CA ASP A 87 18.43 -28.78 11.41
C ASP A 87 19.72 -29.10 12.19
N LYS A 88 19.84 -30.35 12.68
CA LYS A 88 21.05 -30.81 13.40
C LYS A 88 22.34 -30.77 12.54
N LYS A 89 22.21 -30.62 11.22
CA LYS A 89 23.32 -30.52 10.26
C LYS A 89 23.60 -29.06 9.86
N GLY A 90 22.94 -28.08 10.47
CA GLY A 90 23.11 -26.66 10.18
C GLY A 90 22.38 -26.18 8.91
N LYS A 91 21.51 -26.99 8.30
CA LYS A 91 20.74 -26.60 7.12
C LYS A 91 19.50 -25.80 7.52
N TYR A 92 19.25 -24.68 6.85
CA TYR A 92 18.05 -23.87 7.05
C TYR A 92 16.79 -24.59 6.53
N THR A 93 15.65 -24.29 7.16
CA THR A 93 14.32 -24.79 6.75
C THR A 93 13.94 -24.38 5.32
N ALA A 94 13.04 -25.14 4.69
CA ALA A 94 12.56 -24.88 3.32
C ALA A 94 12.06 -23.45 3.13
N ILE A 95 11.23 -22.95 4.04
CA ILE A 95 10.68 -21.59 4.00
C ILE A 95 11.75 -20.48 4.01
N VAL A 96 12.86 -20.69 4.73
CA VAL A 96 13.99 -19.75 4.74
C VAL A 96 14.73 -19.79 3.41
N ASN A 97 14.99 -20.99 2.87
CA ASN A 97 15.67 -21.13 1.59
C ASN A 97 14.81 -20.59 0.43
N GLU A 98 13.50 -20.83 0.44
CA GLU A 98 12.56 -20.31 -0.55
C GLU A 98 12.59 -18.78 -0.58
N LEU A 99 12.43 -18.14 0.59
CA LEU A 99 12.46 -16.67 0.67
C LEU A 99 13.85 -16.11 0.32
N ALA A 100 14.92 -16.72 0.83
CA ALA A 100 16.29 -16.26 0.55
C ALA A 100 16.61 -16.33 -0.96
N ASN A 101 16.22 -17.42 -1.63
CA ASN A 101 16.35 -17.56 -3.07
C ASN A 101 15.50 -16.54 -3.83
N GLY A 102 14.24 -16.33 -3.42
CA GLY A 102 13.35 -15.34 -4.03
C GLY A 102 13.83 -13.90 -3.88
N LEU A 103 14.53 -13.58 -2.78
CA LEU A 103 15.15 -12.27 -2.54
C LEU A 103 16.57 -12.16 -3.09
N ASN A 104 17.12 -13.24 -3.64
CA ASN A 104 18.50 -13.37 -4.11
C ASN A 104 19.55 -13.00 -3.05
N VAL A 105 19.39 -13.53 -1.83
CA VAL A 105 20.26 -13.27 -0.67
C VAL A 105 20.64 -14.58 0.02
N SER A 106 21.69 -14.56 0.84
CA SER A 106 22.02 -15.75 1.63
C SER A 106 20.99 -16.02 2.75
N PRO A 107 20.64 -17.30 3.02
CA PRO A 107 19.79 -17.67 4.15
C PRO A 107 20.30 -17.11 5.49
N PHE A 108 21.61 -17.09 5.69
CA PHE A 108 22.23 -16.52 6.88
C PHE A 108 21.97 -15.02 7.02
N ALA A 109 22.13 -14.24 5.94
CA ALA A 109 21.86 -12.80 5.96
C ALA A 109 20.39 -12.52 6.25
N LEU A 110 19.47 -13.26 5.61
CA LEU A 110 18.03 -13.15 5.84
C LEU A 110 17.68 -13.38 7.32
N VAL A 111 18.12 -14.50 7.90
CA VAL A 111 17.83 -14.83 9.30
C VAL A 111 18.45 -13.82 10.26
N SER A 112 19.68 -13.38 9.98
CA SER A 112 20.39 -12.39 10.79
C SER A 112 19.68 -11.03 10.76
N VAL A 113 19.17 -10.59 9.61
CA VAL A 113 18.40 -9.34 9.49
C VAL A 113 17.05 -9.48 10.20
N VAL A 114 16.31 -10.58 10.03
CA VAL A 114 15.04 -10.78 10.73
C VAL A 114 15.25 -10.75 12.25
N SER A 115 16.27 -11.45 12.74
CA SER A 115 16.63 -11.45 14.17
C SER A 115 17.10 -10.09 14.66
N GLY A 116 17.98 -9.42 13.91
CA GLY A 116 18.51 -8.09 14.25
C GLY A 116 17.42 -7.01 14.28
N CYS A 117 16.55 -6.99 13.28
CA CYS A 117 15.44 -6.04 13.20
C CYS A 117 14.33 -6.34 14.22
N SER A 118 14.27 -7.53 14.81
CA SER A 118 13.34 -7.82 15.91
C SER A 118 13.78 -7.24 17.26
N LYS A 119 15.02 -6.71 17.35
CA LYS A 119 15.61 -6.12 18.56
C LYS A 119 15.66 -4.58 18.45
N PRO A 120 15.81 -3.86 19.58
CA PRO A 120 16.03 -2.41 19.56
C PRO A 120 17.25 -2.02 18.73
N ILE A 121 17.13 -0.96 17.94
CA ILE A 121 18.18 -0.51 17.02
C ILE A 121 19.07 0.54 17.69
N PRO A 122 20.40 0.29 17.75
CA PRO A 122 21.34 1.28 18.29
C PRO A 122 21.40 2.52 17.39
N ASN A 123 21.83 3.66 17.94
CA ASN A 123 21.92 4.90 17.18
C ASN A 123 22.92 4.77 16.00
N PRO A 124 22.50 4.97 14.74
CA PRO A 124 23.38 4.87 13.58
C PRO A 124 24.23 6.11 13.29
N ASP A 125 24.06 7.24 14.01
CA ASP A 125 24.70 8.54 13.70
C ASP A 125 26.22 8.43 13.57
N VAL A 126 26.85 7.65 14.46
CA VAL A 126 28.31 7.40 14.47
C VAL A 126 28.79 6.74 13.17
N PHE A 127 27.90 6.03 12.47
CA PHE A 127 28.21 5.34 11.23
C PHE A 127 27.90 6.15 9.98
N PHE A 128 27.27 7.34 10.07
CA PHE A 128 26.97 8.14 8.88
C PHE A 128 28.21 8.74 8.24
N GLN A 129 29.23 9.05 9.03
CA GLN A 129 30.50 9.59 8.54
C GLN A 129 31.15 8.60 7.56
N GLU A 130 31.57 9.09 6.41
CA GLU A 130 32.42 8.35 5.49
C GLU A 130 33.83 8.33 6.07
N VAL A 131 34.40 7.14 6.26
CA VAL A 131 35.85 7.03 6.40
C VAL A 131 36.41 7.44 5.04
N LYS A 132 36.89 8.69 4.93
CA LYS A 132 37.74 9.06 3.81
C LYS A 132 38.89 8.05 3.79
N PRO A 133 39.20 7.41 2.64
CA PRO A 133 40.41 6.62 2.56
C PRO A 133 41.56 7.56 2.93
N VAL A 134 42.36 7.16 3.92
CA VAL A 134 43.60 7.84 4.24
C VAL A 134 44.43 7.78 2.97
N GLU A 135 44.53 8.91 2.26
CA GLU A 135 45.58 9.08 1.26
C GLU A 135 46.88 8.74 1.96
N SER A 136 47.55 7.71 1.45
CA SER A 136 48.90 7.35 1.82
C SER A 136 49.79 8.58 1.60
N LYS A 137 49.99 9.38 2.65
CA LYS A 137 51.06 10.36 2.67
C LYS A 137 52.35 9.58 2.81
N GLU A 138 53.13 9.67 1.75
CA GLU A 138 54.55 9.35 1.73
C GLU A 138 55.25 9.99 2.92
N GLU A 139 56.25 9.26 3.41
CA GLU A 139 57.12 9.59 4.52
C GLU A 139 57.69 11.01 4.41
N SER A 140 57.47 11.82 5.44
CA SER A 140 58.52 12.71 5.93
C SER A 140 58.38 12.88 7.45
N VAL A 141 59.49 12.57 8.11
CA VAL A 141 59.72 12.64 9.55
C VAL A 141 59.78 14.10 9.99
N GLU A 142 59.06 14.45 11.05
CA GLU A 142 59.57 15.27 12.16
C GLU A 142 58.58 15.25 13.34
N GLU A 143 59.14 15.02 14.53
CA GLU A 143 58.46 14.89 15.82
C GLU A 143 57.93 16.25 16.30
N GLU A 144 56.69 16.30 16.81
CA GLU A 144 56.39 16.99 18.07
C GLU A 144 54.97 16.64 18.59
N VAL A 145 54.87 16.65 19.92
CA VAL A 145 53.85 16.05 20.77
C VAL A 145 52.47 16.70 20.64
N SER A 146 51.42 15.92 20.41
CA SER A 146 50.07 16.25 20.89
C SER A 146 49.20 15.00 21.03
N SER A 147 48.53 14.91 22.17
CA SER A 147 47.66 13.82 22.59
C SER A 147 46.50 13.58 21.62
N THR A 148 46.63 12.60 20.73
CA THR A 148 45.48 12.06 20.00
C THR A 148 44.90 10.91 20.81
N GLN A 149 43.85 11.20 21.59
CA GLN A 149 42.88 10.18 21.95
C GLN A 149 42.37 9.57 20.65
N ALA A 150 42.82 8.36 20.34
CA ALA A 150 42.20 7.54 19.32
C ALA A 150 40.74 7.34 19.76
N LEU A 151 39.81 8.02 19.11
CA LEU A 151 38.39 7.70 19.20
C LEU A 151 38.23 6.27 18.72
N GLU A 152 38.19 5.31 19.65
CA GLU A 152 37.79 3.94 19.36
C GLU A 152 36.38 4.00 18.75
N MET A 153 36.31 3.89 17.42
CA MET A 153 35.02 3.82 16.75
C MET A 153 34.31 2.56 17.22
N PRO A 154 33.08 2.66 17.76
CA PRO A 154 32.35 1.49 18.23
C PRO A 154 32.19 0.48 17.09
N GLU A 155 32.42 -0.80 17.38
CA GLU A 155 32.33 -1.85 16.37
C GLU A 155 30.91 -1.86 15.76
N MET A 156 30.84 -1.77 14.44
CA MET A 156 29.55 -1.72 13.73
C MET A 156 28.73 -3.00 14.02
N PRO A 157 27.48 -2.87 14.48
CA PRO A 157 26.61 -4.01 14.71
C PRO A 157 26.47 -4.90 13.47
N LEU A 158 26.37 -6.22 13.68
CA LEU A 158 26.25 -7.21 12.59
C LEU A 158 25.11 -6.89 11.61
N LEU A 159 23.99 -6.37 12.11
CA LEU A 159 22.86 -5.94 11.28
C LEU A 159 23.29 -4.91 10.24
N PHE A 160 23.97 -3.83 10.66
CA PHE A 160 24.42 -2.78 9.75
C PHE A 160 25.52 -3.27 8.82
N LYS A 161 26.43 -4.15 9.28
CA LYS A 161 27.44 -4.79 8.42
C LYS A 161 26.81 -5.59 7.27
N ILE A 162 25.71 -6.31 7.54
CA ILE A 162 24.97 -7.07 6.52
C ILE A 162 24.23 -6.13 5.57
N LEU A 163 23.52 -5.13 6.12
CA LEU A 163 22.72 -4.17 5.35
C LEU A 163 23.58 -3.20 4.50
N LEU A 164 24.87 -3.03 4.83
CA LEU A 164 25.81 -2.22 4.06
C LEU A 164 26.12 -2.80 2.67
N LYS A 165 25.95 -4.12 2.49
CA LYS A 165 26.27 -4.80 1.23
C LYS A 165 25.16 -4.58 0.19
N LYS A 166 25.53 -4.15 -1.02
CA LYS A 166 24.58 -3.88 -2.12
C LYS A 166 23.75 -5.10 -2.55
N GLU A 167 24.30 -6.31 -2.44
CA GLU A 167 23.57 -7.56 -2.71
C GLU A 167 22.38 -7.77 -1.75
N ASN A 168 22.39 -7.14 -0.57
CA ASN A 168 21.39 -7.29 0.47
C ASN A 168 20.34 -6.16 0.49
N VAL A 169 20.23 -5.34 -0.57
CA VAL A 169 19.26 -4.24 -0.63
C VAL A 169 17.82 -4.71 -0.37
N SER A 170 17.45 -5.90 -0.85
CA SER A 170 16.13 -6.50 -0.62
C SER A 170 15.82 -6.74 0.86
N LEU A 171 16.85 -6.90 1.71
CA LEU A 171 16.70 -7.10 3.16
C LEU A 171 16.22 -5.83 3.89
N TYR A 172 16.29 -4.65 3.29
CA TYR A 172 15.65 -3.46 3.88
C TYR A 172 14.12 -3.60 3.90
N LYS A 173 13.52 -4.17 2.84
CA LYS A 173 12.07 -4.46 2.81
C LYS A 173 11.68 -5.52 3.83
N VAL A 174 12.55 -6.51 4.06
CA VAL A 174 12.37 -7.52 5.12
C VAL A 174 12.43 -6.85 6.50
N CYS A 175 13.43 -6.03 6.73
CA CYS A 175 13.60 -5.32 8.00
C CYS A 175 12.44 -4.36 8.28
N TYR A 176 11.98 -3.65 7.26
CA TYR A 176 10.76 -2.84 7.29
C TYR A 176 9.56 -3.67 7.78
N ALA A 177 9.29 -4.80 7.14
CA ALA A 177 8.17 -5.67 7.53
C ALA A 177 8.28 -6.15 8.99
N VAL A 178 9.49 -6.48 9.45
CA VAL A 178 9.72 -6.85 10.86
C VAL A 178 9.41 -5.67 11.79
N LYS A 179 9.93 -4.47 11.49
CA LYS A 179 9.78 -3.29 12.35
C LYS A 179 8.35 -2.81 12.45
N ILE A 180 7.62 -2.77 11.33
CA ILE A 180 6.19 -2.45 11.33
C ILE A 180 5.42 -3.48 12.16
N LYS A 181 5.70 -4.78 12.00
CA LYS A 181 5.05 -5.83 12.78
C LYS A 181 5.33 -5.74 14.28
N THR A 182 6.54 -5.34 14.68
CA THR A 182 6.89 -5.16 16.10
C THR A 182 6.47 -3.81 16.67
N GLY A 183 5.96 -2.89 15.86
CA GLY A 183 5.63 -1.51 16.28
C GLY A 183 6.85 -0.65 16.62
N ASP A 184 8.05 -1.03 16.17
CA ASP A 184 9.29 -0.28 16.44
C ASP A 184 9.57 0.70 15.29
N PHE A 185 8.79 1.78 15.26
CA PHE A 185 8.86 2.82 14.23
C PHE A 185 10.17 3.62 14.31
N ASP A 186 10.64 3.95 15.51
CA ASP A 186 11.90 4.69 15.69
C ASP A 186 13.10 3.87 15.20
N GLY A 187 13.10 2.57 15.47
CA GLY A 187 14.11 1.64 14.98
C GLY A 187 14.11 1.53 13.46
N TRP A 188 12.93 1.58 12.82
CA TRP A 188 12.84 1.63 11.36
C TRP A 188 13.46 2.91 10.79
N GLU A 189 13.09 4.09 11.29
CA GLU A 189 13.58 5.37 10.77
C GLU A 189 15.12 5.45 10.81
N LYS A 190 15.74 4.90 11.86
CA LYS A 190 17.20 4.76 11.96
C LYS A 190 17.79 3.88 10.84
N ILE A 191 17.20 2.73 10.59
CA ILE A 191 17.66 1.79 9.55
C ILE A 191 17.48 2.40 8.16
N HIS A 192 16.34 3.04 7.92
CA HIS A 192 16.05 3.71 6.67
C HIS A 192 17.02 4.86 6.41
N ALA A 193 17.22 5.74 7.39
CA ALA A 193 18.19 6.82 7.31
C ALA A 193 19.61 6.29 7.04
N PHE A 194 20.02 5.20 7.69
CA PHE A 194 21.31 4.56 7.40
C PHE A 194 21.43 4.10 5.94
N GLY A 195 20.43 3.38 5.42
CA GLY A 195 20.43 2.89 4.04
C GLY A 195 20.44 4.01 3.00
N GLU A 196 19.69 5.07 3.26
CA GLU A 196 19.63 6.26 2.44
C GLU A 196 20.96 7.04 2.49
N MET A 197 21.52 7.26 3.68
CA MET A 197 22.75 8.03 3.84
C MET A 197 23.98 7.35 3.27
N LYS A 198 24.04 6.01 3.32
CA LYS A 198 25.10 5.24 2.67
C LYS A 198 24.89 5.01 1.16
N GLY A 199 23.82 5.55 0.57
CA GLY A 199 23.54 5.41 -0.86
C GLY A 199 23.32 3.96 -1.29
N ILE A 200 22.82 3.13 -0.37
CA ILE A 200 22.54 1.71 -0.62
C ILE A 200 21.15 1.58 -1.24
N LEU A 201 20.18 2.32 -0.72
CA LEU A 201 18.83 2.40 -1.26
C LEU A 201 18.80 3.31 -2.47
N SER A 202 18.09 2.90 -3.53
CA SER A 202 17.75 3.82 -4.60
C SER A 202 16.75 4.87 -4.09
N PRO A 203 16.77 6.11 -4.62
CA PRO A 203 15.83 7.15 -4.21
C PRO A 203 14.36 6.71 -4.30
N GLU A 204 14.01 5.94 -5.34
CA GLU A 204 12.66 5.43 -5.54
C GLU A 204 12.26 4.36 -4.51
N THR A 205 13.17 3.43 -4.20
CA THR A 205 12.92 2.41 -3.15
C THR A 205 12.78 3.08 -1.80
N SER A 206 13.65 4.05 -1.52
CA SER A 206 13.66 4.81 -0.28
C SER A 206 12.39 5.66 -0.13
N LEU A 207 11.95 6.33 -1.19
CA LEU A 207 10.68 7.05 -1.25
C LEU A 207 9.49 6.13 -0.98
N ALA A 208 9.44 4.97 -1.64
CA ALA A 208 8.35 4.01 -1.46
C ALA A 208 8.29 3.50 0.00
N LEU A 209 9.45 3.20 0.60
CA LEU A 209 9.55 2.81 2.00
C LEU A 209 9.13 3.95 2.95
N HIS A 210 9.50 5.20 2.65
CA HIS A 210 9.14 6.36 3.45
C HIS A 210 7.63 6.61 3.49
N ILE A 211 7.00 6.55 2.32
CA ILE A 211 5.54 6.71 2.19
C ILE A 211 4.83 5.53 2.86
N SER A 212 5.32 4.30 2.64
CA SER A 212 4.78 3.12 3.30
C SER A 212 4.84 3.27 4.80
N PHE A 213 5.98 3.72 5.35
CA PHE A 213 6.14 3.97 6.77
C PHE A 213 5.07 4.92 7.31
N THR A 214 4.79 6.03 6.63
CA THR A 214 3.72 6.95 7.04
C THR A 214 2.34 6.30 7.04
N LEU A 215 2.05 5.46 6.03
CA LEU A 215 0.76 4.77 5.95
C LEU A 215 0.53 3.81 7.13
N HIS A 216 1.58 3.20 7.66
CA HIS A 216 1.47 2.23 8.75
C HIS A 216 1.65 2.84 10.15
N SER A 217 2.53 3.83 10.28
CA SER A 217 2.82 4.47 11.58
C SER A 217 1.89 5.64 11.90
N GLY A 218 1.23 6.22 10.90
CA GLY A 218 0.50 7.47 11.03
C GLY A 218 1.39 8.71 11.23
N ARG A 219 2.72 8.57 11.18
CA ARG A 219 3.67 9.68 11.39
C ARG A 219 3.92 10.45 10.10
N GLY A 220 3.59 11.75 10.14
CA GLY A 220 3.64 12.65 8.98
C GLY A 220 2.43 12.47 8.05
N SER A 221 2.45 13.16 6.91
CA SER A 221 1.35 13.13 5.95
C SER A 221 1.68 12.29 4.72
N ALA A 222 1.03 11.12 4.59
CA ALA A 222 1.20 10.24 3.42
C ALA A 222 0.84 10.99 2.13
N TYR A 223 -0.25 11.76 2.16
CA TYR A 223 -0.66 12.56 1.01
C TYR A 223 0.38 13.61 0.62
N LYS A 224 0.96 14.37 1.57
CA LYS A 224 2.01 15.36 1.26
C LYS A 224 3.23 14.69 0.63
N ARG A 225 3.67 13.54 1.17
CA ARG A 225 4.81 12.76 0.65
C ARG A 225 4.52 12.15 -0.73
N ILE A 226 3.33 11.58 -0.94
CA ILE A 226 2.89 11.06 -2.25
C ILE A 226 2.84 12.18 -3.29
N TYR A 227 2.24 13.31 -2.95
CA TYR A 227 2.11 14.46 -3.85
C TYR A 227 3.49 15.05 -4.20
N SER A 228 4.38 15.16 -3.21
CA SER A 228 5.75 15.64 -3.40
C SER A 228 6.58 14.67 -4.24
N GLY A 229 6.46 13.37 -3.98
CA GLY A 229 7.06 12.31 -4.79
C GLY A 229 6.61 12.39 -6.25
N GLY A 230 5.32 12.59 -6.49
CA GLY A 230 4.78 12.66 -7.85
C GLY A 230 5.27 13.86 -8.66
N LYS A 231 5.77 14.90 -7.98
CA LYS A 231 6.40 16.07 -8.61
C LYS A 231 7.85 15.83 -9.00
N LEU A 232 8.50 14.76 -8.53
CA LEU A 232 9.90 14.50 -8.90
C LEU A 232 10.00 14.30 -10.41
N LYS A 233 10.92 15.03 -11.05
CA LYS A 233 11.07 15.00 -12.51
C LYS A 233 11.62 13.67 -13.01
N MET A 234 12.53 13.07 -12.25
CA MET A 234 13.13 11.78 -12.56
C MET A 234 12.45 10.69 -11.73
N LEU A 235 11.35 10.16 -12.24
CA LEU A 235 10.73 8.92 -11.76
C LEU A 235 10.68 7.91 -12.91
N SER A 236 11.23 6.74 -12.68
CA SER A 236 11.12 5.58 -13.55
C SER A 236 9.66 5.11 -13.64
N GLU A 237 9.35 4.27 -14.64
CA GLU A 237 8.02 3.67 -14.75
C GLU A 237 7.71 2.77 -13.52
N GLU A 238 8.71 2.09 -12.96
CA GLU A 238 8.55 1.34 -11.70
C GLU A 238 8.25 2.27 -10.53
N GLY A 239 8.99 3.38 -10.40
CA GLY A 239 8.75 4.39 -9.37
C GLY A 239 7.37 5.04 -9.48
N LYS A 240 6.89 5.33 -10.71
CA LYS A 240 5.52 5.80 -10.96
C LYS A 240 4.48 4.76 -10.55
N SER A 241 4.70 3.49 -10.90
CA SER A 241 3.83 2.38 -10.50
C SER A 241 3.74 2.26 -8.97
N ASP A 242 4.88 2.21 -8.28
CA ASP A 242 4.95 2.10 -6.83
C ASP A 242 4.27 3.28 -6.13
N LEU A 243 4.47 4.50 -6.62
CA LEU A 243 3.83 5.68 -6.06
C LEU A 243 2.31 5.67 -6.21
N LEU A 244 1.80 5.26 -7.37
CA LEU A 244 0.35 5.11 -7.62
C LEU A 244 -0.25 3.97 -6.80
N TYR A 245 0.49 2.86 -6.64
CA TYR A 245 0.11 1.76 -5.76
C TYR A 245 -0.05 2.24 -4.31
N LEU A 246 0.93 2.99 -3.80
CA LEU A 246 0.88 3.56 -2.45
C LEU A 246 -0.26 4.58 -2.30
N TYR A 247 -0.55 5.34 -3.35
CA TYR A 247 -1.72 6.22 -3.35
C TYR A 247 -3.04 5.45 -3.36
N GLY A 248 -3.11 4.33 -4.09
CA GLY A 248 -4.21 3.39 -4.03
C GLY A 248 -4.44 2.86 -2.62
N LYS A 249 -3.38 2.44 -1.93
CA LYS A 249 -3.43 2.02 -0.51
C LYS A 249 -3.91 3.12 0.42
N PHE A 250 -3.35 4.32 0.29
CA PHE A 250 -3.81 5.48 1.07
C PHE A 250 -5.32 5.71 0.93
N LEU A 251 -5.84 5.68 -0.29
CA LEU A 251 -7.26 5.88 -0.55
C LEU A 251 -8.12 4.72 -0.04
N ARG A 252 -7.62 3.48 -0.10
CA ARG A 252 -8.30 2.31 0.48
C ARG A 252 -8.47 2.46 1.99
N ASN A 253 -7.41 2.89 2.69
CA ASN A 253 -7.44 3.13 4.13
C ASN A 253 -8.43 4.24 4.52
N LEU A 254 -8.68 5.20 3.62
CA LEU A 254 -9.71 6.23 3.80
C LEU A 254 -11.13 5.76 3.44
N GLY A 255 -11.32 4.49 3.05
CA GLY A 255 -12.61 3.96 2.58
C GLY A 255 -13.01 4.43 1.17
N LYS A 256 -12.12 5.09 0.42
CA LYS A 256 -12.37 5.58 -0.94
C LYS A 256 -12.07 4.48 -1.98
N TYR A 257 -12.85 3.40 -1.94
CA TYR A 257 -12.58 2.18 -2.70
C TYR A 257 -12.57 2.36 -4.22
N ASP A 258 -13.50 3.13 -4.80
CA ASP A 258 -13.53 3.37 -6.24
C ASP A 258 -12.31 4.18 -6.72
N SER A 259 -11.89 5.19 -5.95
CA SER A 259 -10.67 5.95 -6.22
C SER A 259 -9.45 5.05 -6.11
N SER A 260 -9.38 4.24 -5.05
CA SER A 260 -8.30 3.31 -4.78
C SER A 260 -8.12 2.30 -5.92
N ALA A 261 -9.20 1.66 -6.37
CA ALA A 261 -9.20 0.71 -7.48
C ALA A 261 -8.67 1.34 -8.78
N ARG A 262 -9.04 2.60 -9.08
CA ARG A 262 -8.49 3.34 -10.23
C ARG A 262 -6.97 3.50 -10.13
N TYR A 263 -6.45 3.87 -8.96
CA TYR A 263 -5.00 4.07 -8.80
C TYR A 263 -4.22 2.75 -8.79
N PHE A 264 -4.79 1.66 -8.24
CA PHE A 264 -4.21 0.34 -8.40
C PHE A 264 -4.15 -0.06 -9.87
N TRP A 265 -5.24 0.07 -10.63
CA TRP A 265 -5.21 -0.25 -12.04
C TRP A 265 -4.26 0.63 -12.85
N MET A 266 -4.23 1.93 -12.54
CA MET A 266 -3.30 2.87 -13.18
C MET A 266 -1.84 2.50 -12.89
N SER A 267 -1.52 2.02 -11.69
CA SER A 267 -0.16 1.56 -11.37
C SER A 267 0.32 0.44 -12.31
N GLY A 268 -0.57 -0.51 -12.64
CA GLY A 268 -0.27 -1.63 -13.55
C GLY A 268 0.00 -1.20 -15.00
N SER A 269 -0.40 0.02 -15.37
CA SER A 269 -0.12 0.59 -16.68
C SER A 269 1.32 1.10 -16.82
N TYR A 270 2.00 1.35 -15.70
CA TYR A 270 3.41 1.74 -15.67
C TYR A 270 4.31 0.52 -15.44
N ALA A 271 4.01 -0.29 -14.42
CA ALA A 271 4.74 -1.51 -14.10
C ALA A 271 3.92 -2.46 -13.20
N ASN A 272 4.36 -3.71 -13.08
CA ASN A 272 3.80 -4.72 -12.17
C ASN A 272 2.27 -4.91 -12.31
N LYS A 273 1.86 -5.32 -13.52
CA LYS A 273 0.47 -5.53 -13.90
C LYS A 273 -0.25 -6.54 -13.00
N GLU A 274 0.42 -7.62 -12.63
CA GLU A 274 -0.14 -8.67 -11.75
C GLU A 274 -0.53 -8.11 -10.38
N ARG A 275 0.39 -7.38 -9.70
CA ARG A 275 0.08 -6.70 -8.43
C ARG A 275 -1.11 -5.76 -8.55
N SER A 276 -1.17 -5.00 -9.64
CA SER A 276 -2.27 -4.08 -9.92
C SER A 276 -3.62 -4.80 -10.05
N GLU A 277 -3.68 -5.90 -10.80
CA GLU A 277 -4.90 -6.70 -10.98
C GLU A 277 -5.40 -7.29 -9.66
N ILE A 278 -4.48 -7.83 -8.86
CA ILE A 278 -4.76 -8.43 -7.55
C ILE A 278 -5.30 -7.38 -6.58
N GLU A 279 -4.60 -6.25 -6.40
CA GLU A 279 -5.05 -5.22 -5.45
C GLU A 279 -6.35 -4.53 -5.87
N THR A 280 -6.55 -4.39 -7.18
CA THR A 280 -7.83 -3.93 -7.73
C THR A 280 -8.94 -4.91 -7.37
N ALA A 281 -8.73 -6.21 -7.58
CA ALA A 281 -9.71 -7.25 -7.24
C ALA A 281 -10.01 -7.29 -5.74
N LYS A 282 -9.00 -7.22 -4.87
CA LYS A 282 -9.18 -7.11 -3.40
C LYS A 282 -10.06 -5.92 -3.04
N THR A 283 -9.76 -4.76 -3.61
CA THR A 283 -10.50 -3.50 -3.34
C THR A 283 -11.95 -3.57 -3.81
N LEU A 284 -12.20 -4.16 -4.97
CA LEU A 284 -13.56 -4.38 -5.49
C LEU A 284 -14.35 -5.34 -4.58
N LEU A 285 -13.72 -6.43 -4.13
CA LEU A 285 -14.35 -7.39 -3.24
C LEU A 285 -14.73 -6.75 -1.90
N ILE A 286 -13.83 -5.97 -1.32
CA ILE A 286 -14.06 -5.18 -0.11
C ILE A 286 -15.27 -4.24 -0.27
N SER A 287 -15.40 -3.60 -1.43
CA SER A 287 -16.53 -2.71 -1.74
C SER A 287 -17.87 -3.44 -2.02
N GLY A 288 -17.90 -4.78 -1.90
CA GLY A 288 -19.07 -5.62 -2.16
C GLY A 288 -19.27 -6.00 -3.63
N ARG A 289 -18.33 -5.71 -4.52
CA ARG A 289 -18.41 -5.95 -5.98
C ARG A 289 -17.79 -7.30 -6.36
N LYS A 290 -18.30 -8.39 -5.77
CA LYS A 290 -17.74 -9.76 -5.94
C LYS A 290 -17.61 -10.18 -7.41
N GLN A 291 -18.66 -10.00 -8.22
CA GLN A 291 -18.64 -10.42 -9.62
C GLN A 291 -17.53 -9.73 -10.42
N GLU A 292 -17.37 -8.43 -10.20
CA GLU A 292 -16.36 -7.60 -10.89
C GLU A 292 -14.95 -7.96 -10.41
N ALA A 293 -14.77 -8.09 -9.09
CA ALA A 293 -13.51 -8.56 -8.49
C ALA A 293 -13.03 -9.88 -9.12
N CYS A 294 -13.93 -10.86 -9.22
CA CYS A 294 -13.59 -12.18 -9.75
C CYS A 294 -13.40 -12.20 -11.26
N SER A 295 -14.08 -11.30 -12.01
CA SER A 295 -13.85 -11.16 -13.45
C SER A 295 -12.48 -10.59 -13.80
N ASN A 296 -11.87 -9.84 -12.87
CA ASN A 296 -10.55 -9.23 -13.04
C ASN A 296 -9.39 -10.21 -12.80
N LEU A 297 -9.66 -11.37 -12.20
CA LEU A 297 -8.66 -12.38 -11.90
C LEU A 297 -8.53 -13.37 -13.06
N SER A 298 -7.29 -13.72 -13.40
CA SER A 298 -7.04 -14.77 -14.39
C SER A 298 -7.51 -16.13 -13.87
N LYS A 299 -7.96 -17.01 -14.78
CA LYS A 299 -8.37 -18.38 -14.42
C LYS A 299 -7.23 -19.21 -13.81
N ASN A 300 -5.98 -18.84 -14.07
CA ASN A 300 -4.78 -19.49 -13.57
C ASN A 300 -4.17 -18.76 -12.36
N PHE A 301 -4.95 -17.90 -11.70
CA PHE A 301 -4.49 -17.17 -10.51
C PHE A 301 -3.99 -18.14 -9.43
N SER A 302 -2.71 -17.99 -9.07
CA SER A 302 -2.06 -18.78 -8.04
C SER A 302 -1.80 -17.89 -6.84
N PRO A 303 -2.42 -18.15 -5.68
CA PRO A 303 -2.28 -17.28 -4.52
C PRO A 303 -0.84 -17.32 -3.97
N GLY A 304 -0.28 -16.14 -3.75
CA GLY A 304 1.04 -15.92 -3.17
C GLY A 304 1.05 -15.85 -1.64
N ASP A 305 -0.01 -15.32 -1.04
CA ASP A 305 -0.15 -15.11 0.41
C ASP A 305 -1.57 -15.45 0.95
N GLU A 306 -1.77 -15.27 2.25
CA GLU A 306 -3.07 -15.48 2.93
C GLU A 306 -4.21 -14.64 2.31
N SER A 307 -3.95 -13.37 2.00
CA SER A 307 -4.97 -12.47 1.44
C SER A 307 -5.38 -12.89 0.03
N GLU A 308 -4.42 -13.38 -0.75
CA GLU A 308 -4.64 -13.91 -2.09
C GLU A 308 -5.32 -15.28 -2.06
N GLU A 309 -5.02 -16.12 -1.06
CA GLU A 309 -5.74 -17.39 -0.84
C GLU A 309 -7.21 -17.12 -0.50
N LEU A 310 -7.52 -16.11 0.33
CA LEU A 310 -8.89 -15.67 0.58
C LEU A 310 -9.58 -15.22 -0.70
N LEU A 311 -8.92 -14.37 -1.49
CA LEU A 311 -9.44 -13.90 -2.76
C LEU A 311 -9.72 -15.06 -3.73
N SER A 312 -8.78 -16.00 -3.83
CA SER A 312 -8.92 -17.21 -4.66
C SER A 312 -10.10 -18.07 -4.23
N ARG A 313 -10.28 -18.30 -2.92
CA ARG A 313 -11.43 -19.03 -2.39
C ARG A 313 -12.75 -18.36 -2.74
N VAL A 314 -12.86 -17.04 -2.50
CA VAL A 314 -14.09 -16.30 -2.76
C VAL A 314 -14.48 -16.35 -4.25
N CYS A 315 -13.50 -16.31 -5.15
CA CYS A 315 -13.74 -16.24 -6.59
C CYS A 315 -13.87 -17.58 -7.30
N PHE A 316 -13.15 -18.62 -6.85
CA PHE A 316 -13.05 -19.89 -7.59
C PHE A 316 -13.57 -21.12 -6.82
N LYS A 317 -13.68 -21.07 -5.49
CA LYS A 317 -14.12 -22.21 -4.67
C LYS A 317 -15.45 -21.85 -4.00
N ASN A 318 -16.59 -22.15 -4.63
CA ASN A 318 -17.99 -21.91 -4.15
C ASN A 318 -18.12 -21.49 -2.67
N PHE A 319 -17.81 -20.21 -2.40
CA PHE A 319 -17.75 -19.65 -1.06
C PHE A 319 -19.08 -18.92 -0.85
N GLU A 320 -20.08 -19.67 -0.38
CA GLU A 320 -21.49 -19.23 -0.35
C GLU A 320 -22.03 -18.92 1.05
N SER A 321 -21.27 -19.16 2.13
CA SER A 321 -21.74 -18.79 3.47
C SER A 321 -21.55 -17.29 3.73
N SER A 322 -22.65 -16.54 3.89
CA SER A 322 -22.65 -15.12 4.26
C SER A 322 -21.75 -14.79 5.48
N PRO A 323 -21.69 -15.61 6.55
CA PRO A 323 -20.78 -15.38 7.66
C PRO A 323 -19.30 -15.55 7.29
N GLY A 324 -18.97 -16.52 6.42
CA GLY A 324 -17.60 -16.75 5.95
C GLY A 324 -17.12 -15.61 5.06
N LEU A 325 -18.00 -15.10 4.19
CA LEU A 325 -17.69 -13.98 3.30
C LEU A 325 -17.40 -12.69 4.07
N LEU A 326 -18.19 -12.38 5.11
CA LEU A 326 -17.94 -11.21 5.96
C LEU A 326 -16.60 -11.33 6.70
N LYS A 327 -16.27 -12.51 7.26
CA LYS A 327 -14.96 -12.76 7.87
C LYS A 327 -13.82 -12.60 6.87
N ALA A 328 -13.97 -13.13 5.65
CA ALA A 328 -12.98 -12.97 4.58
C ALA A 328 -12.80 -11.51 4.16
N ILE A 329 -13.90 -10.74 4.04
CA ILE A 329 -13.85 -9.31 3.73
C ILE A 329 -13.16 -8.54 4.85
N ASN A 330 -13.40 -8.86 6.11
CA ASN A 330 -12.71 -8.22 7.24
C ASN A 330 -11.20 -8.50 7.20
N LEU A 331 -10.79 -9.75 6.93
CA LEU A 331 -9.38 -10.09 6.77
C LEU A 331 -8.72 -9.42 5.55
N LEU A 332 -9.47 -9.23 4.46
CA LEU A 332 -8.98 -8.49 3.28
C LEU A 332 -8.88 -6.98 3.54
N ASN A 333 -9.79 -6.43 4.36
CA ASN A 333 -9.78 -5.04 4.81
C ASN A 333 -8.65 -4.76 5.82
N ALA A 334 -8.19 -5.78 6.54
CA ALA A 334 -6.95 -5.75 7.28
C ALA A 334 -5.78 -5.75 6.27
N ASP A 335 -5.60 -4.61 5.60
CA ASP A 335 -4.46 -4.31 4.75
C ASP A 335 -3.20 -4.74 5.50
N THR A 336 -2.43 -5.68 4.97
CA THR A 336 -1.42 -6.49 5.68
C THR A 336 -0.50 -5.72 6.64
N THR A 337 -1.01 -5.43 7.83
CA THR A 337 -0.38 -5.70 9.10
C THR A 337 -1.22 -6.79 9.74
N ASP A 338 -0.56 -7.92 9.98
CA ASP A 338 -0.96 -9.00 10.90
C ASP A 338 -2.21 -8.70 11.76
N PRO A 339 -3.23 -9.60 11.81
CA PRO A 339 -4.52 -9.40 12.50
C PRO A 339 -4.45 -9.19 14.03
N VAL A 340 -3.26 -8.94 14.60
CA VAL A 340 -3.03 -8.53 15.99
C VAL A 340 -3.17 -7.02 16.22
N PHE A 341 -3.34 -6.19 15.17
CA PHE A 341 -3.43 -4.73 15.34
C PHE A 341 -4.83 -4.15 15.61
N GLU A 342 -5.90 -4.96 15.55
CA GLU A 342 -7.26 -4.48 15.85
C GLU A 342 -7.59 -4.37 17.35
N TYR A 343 -6.73 -4.91 18.24
CA TYR A 343 -6.99 -4.94 19.69
C TYR A 343 -6.22 -3.89 20.52
N PHE A 344 -5.28 -3.16 19.91
CA PHE A 344 -4.52 -2.08 20.60
C PHE A 344 -4.97 -0.66 20.22
N LEU A 345 -5.71 -0.52 19.12
CA LEU A 345 -6.32 0.74 18.73
C LEU A 345 -7.79 0.68 19.13
N GLY A 346 -8.04 1.03 20.39
CA GLY A 346 -9.38 1.27 20.88
C GLY A 346 -10.14 2.12 19.86
N LYS A 347 -11.32 1.65 19.48
CA LYS A 347 -12.30 2.45 18.75
C LYS A 347 -12.46 3.79 19.46
N ASN A 348 -11.80 4.79 18.91
CA ASN A 348 -12.40 6.07 18.62
C ASN A 348 -11.99 6.38 17.19
N VAL A 349 -12.98 6.49 16.33
CA VAL A 349 -12.91 7.45 15.24
C VAL A 349 -12.62 8.78 15.93
N LEU A 350 -11.33 9.11 16.11
CA LEU A 350 -11.00 10.48 16.41
C LEU A 350 -11.25 11.21 15.10
N ASP A 351 -12.23 12.10 15.19
CA ASP A 351 -12.35 13.25 14.33
C ASP A 351 -10.97 13.83 14.03
N LYS A 352 -10.88 14.40 12.83
CA LYS A 352 -9.70 15.03 12.26
C LYS A 352 -8.89 15.89 13.25
N THR A 353 -7.66 16.13 12.81
CA THR A 353 -6.80 17.28 13.14
C THR A 353 -6.21 17.27 14.54
N GLU A 354 -5.02 16.69 14.63
CA GLU A 354 -3.83 17.49 14.93
C GLU A 354 -2.65 16.89 14.15
N GLU A 355 -2.07 17.69 13.25
CA GLU A 355 -0.78 17.41 12.64
C GLU A 355 0.24 17.39 13.79
N SER A 356 0.58 16.21 14.31
CA SER A 356 1.75 16.12 15.17
C SER A 356 2.98 16.26 14.28
N ASP A 357 3.45 17.50 14.12
CA ASP A 357 4.71 17.90 13.46
C ASP A 357 5.97 17.34 14.19
N LEU A 358 5.82 16.32 15.01
CA LEU A 358 6.91 15.60 15.65
C LEU A 358 7.51 14.58 14.66
N ASP A 359 7.92 15.06 13.49
CA ASP A 359 8.83 14.28 12.65
C ASP A 359 10.14 14.12 13.42
N SER A 360 10.58 12.87 13.55
CA SER A 360 11.87 12.55 14.15
C SER A 360 13.00 13.26 13.39
N ASN A 361 14.17 13.43 14.01
CA ASN A 361 15.33 13.99 13.33
C ASN A 361 15.67 13.22 12.04
N TYR A 362 15.49 11.89 12.04
CA TYR A 362 15.68 11.05 10.85
C TYR A 362 14.58 11.25 9.81
N GLY A 363 13.33 11.46 10.23
CA GLY A 363 12.22 11.78 9.33
C GLY A 363 12.47 13.07 8.53
N LYS A 364 12.92 14.13 9.21
CA LYS A 364 13.29 15.41 8.57
C LYS A 364 14.47 15.24 7.61
N LEU A 365 15.49 14.50 8.04
CA LEU A 365 16.66 14.18 7.24
C LEU A 365 16.29 13.42 5.94
N LEU A 366 15.37 12.45 6.05
CA LEU A 366 14.85 11.69 4.91
C LEU A 366 14.03 12.59 3.97
N ASP A 367 13.15 13.43 4.51
CA ASP A 367 12.35 14.36 3.71
C ASP A 367 13.24 15.36 2.94
N GLU A 368 14.27 15.92 3.57
CA GLU A 368 15.22 16.81 2.92
C GLU A 368 15.95 16.12 1.76
N LYS A 369 16.43 14.89 1.98
CA LYS A 369 17.19 14.17 0.96
C LYS A 369 16.31 13.67 -0.19
N LEU A 370 15.15 13.08 0.10
CA LEU A 370 14.26 12.50 -0.91
C LEU A 370 13.55 13.56 -1.77
N PHE A 371 13.33 14.76 -1.23
CA PHE A 371 12.57 15.81 -1.89
C PHE A 371 13.38 17.06 -2.26
N SER A 372 14.72 17.05 -2.22
CA SER A 372 15.55 18.22 -2.60
C SER A 372 15.80 18.38 -4.11
N GLY A 373 15.44 17.39 -4.93
CA GLY A 373 15.69 17.41 -6.39
C GLY A 373 14.76 18.28 -7.24
N GLU A 374 14.98 18.24 -8.56
CA GLU A 374 14.14 18.95 -9.55
C GLU A 374 12.67 18.52 -9.47
N LYS A 375 11.77 19.51 -9.45
CA LYS A 375 10.33 19.30 -9.29
C LYS A 375 9.54 19.89 -10.46
N ASN A 376 8.62 19.09 -10.98
CA ASN A 376 7.55 19.53 -11.85
C ASN A 376 6.54 20.40 -11.08
N PRO A 377 5.81 21.30 -11.76
CA PRO A 377 4.80 22.15 -11.11
C PRO A 377 3.65 21.36 -10.48
N THR A 378 3.28 20.23 -11.09
CA THR A 378 2.22 19.32 -10.68
C THR A 378 2.72 17.86 -10.74
N PRO A 379 2.11 16.93 -10.01
CA PRO A 379 2.43 15.52 -10.13
C PRO A 379 2.22 15.01 -11.56
N PHE A 380 2.91 13.91 -11.93
CA PHE A 380 2.83 13.37 -13.29
C PHE A 380 1.44 12.88 -13.72
N TRP A 381 0.48 12.76 -12.80
CA TRP A 381 -0.93 12.42 -13.09
C TRP A 381 -1.86 13.66 -13.11
N ASP A 382 -1.33 14.88 -13.02
CA ASP A 382 -2.08 16.14 -13.01
C ASP A 382 -1.69 17.01 -14.21
N TYR A 383 -2.59 17.04 -15.19
CA TYR A 383 -2.43 17.67 -16.50
C TYR A 383 -3.13 19.04 -16.58
N ARG A 384 -3.62 19.60 -15.46
CA ARG A 384 -4.34 20.89 -15.42
C ARG A 384 -3.55 22.09 -15.96
N LYS A 385 -2.22 21.98 -16.03
CA LYS A 385 -1.34 23.01 -16.59
C LYS A 385 -0.91 22.72 -18.03
N MET A 386 -1.26 21.57 -18.59
CA MET A 386 -0.94 21.21 -19.98
C MET A 386 -2.01 21.73 -20.94
N LYS A 387 -1.59 22.06 -22.15
CA LYS A 387 -2.52 22.37 -23.24
C LYS A 387 -3.24 21.08 -23.64
N THR A 388 -4.57 21.12 -23.59
CA THR A 388 -5.40 19.92 -23.73
C THR A 388 -6.48 20.19 -24.78
N GLU A 389 -6.64 19.27 -25.72
CA GLU A 389 -7.67 19.31 -26.76
C GLU A 389 -8.55 18.05 -26.69
N PHE A 390 -9.86 18.24 -26.83
CA PHE A 390 -10.86 17.17 -26.89
C PHE A 390 -11.41 17.08 -28.30
N SER A 391 -11.23 15.93 -28.94
CA SER A 391 -11.86 15.60 -30.21
C SER A 391 -13.05 14.67 -29.95
N ILE A 392 -14.26 15.19 -30.16
CA ILE A 392 -15.51 14.46 -29.94
C ILE A 392 -16.06 14.03 -31.30
N SER A 393 -16.33 12.74 -31.49
CA SER A 393 -16.71 12.18 -32.79
C SER A 393 -18.15 12.51 -33.25
N GLY A 394 -18.83 13.46 -32.60
CA GLY A 394 -20.20 13.85 -32.88
C GLY A 394 -20.78 14.72 -31.77
N ARG A 395 -21.82 15.50 -32.07
CA ARG A 395 -22.40 16.44 -31.11
C ARG A 395 -23.13 15.69 -29.96
N PRO A 396 -22.70 15.86 -28.70
CA PRO A 396 -23.38 15.26 -27.55
C PRO A 396 -24.78 15.84 -27.36
N SER A 397 -25.74 14.95 -27.09
CA SER A 397 -27.13 15.33 -26.78
C SER A 397 -27.38 15.36 -25.28
N PHE A 398 -26.73 14.47 -24.53
CA PHE A 398 -26.87 14.36 -23.09
C PHE A 398 -25.52 14.16 -22.39
N ILE A 399 -25.47 14.61 -21.14
CA ILE A 399 -24.48 14.17 -20.16
C ILE A 399 -25.19 13.29 -19.15
N CYS A 400 -24.64 12.10 -18.91
CA CYS A 400 -25.27 11.08 -18.12
C CYS A 400 -24.38 10.71 -16.94
N LYS A 401 -24.97 10.61 -15.76
CA LYS A 401 -24.34 9.99 -14.61
C LYS A 401 -24.20 8.50 -14.87
N TYR A 402 -22.95 8.05 -14.86
CA TYR A 402 -22.60 6.66 -15.01
C TYR A 402 -22.53 6.02 -13.62
N GLY A 403 -23.47 5.12 -13.34
CA GLY A 403 -23.53 4.42 -12.06
C GLY A 403 -22.34 3.46 -11.89
N LYS A 404 -21.66 3.55 -10.73
CA LYS A 404 -20.56 2.68 -10.25
C LYS A 404 -19.50 2.41 -11.33
N GLY A 405 -18.49 3.28 -11.40
CA GLY A 405 -17.26 3.23 -12.23
C GLY A 405 -17.20 2.21 -13.41
N PHE A 406 -17.08 2.74 -14.64
CA PHE A 406 -16.97 1.99 -15.92
C PHE A 406 -15.90 0.92 -15.98
N LEU A 407 -14.89 1.03 -15.12
CA LEU A 407 -13.73 0.16 -15.10
C LEU A 407 -14.08 -1.34 -15.25
N PHE A 408 -15.19 -1.83 -14.69
CA PHE A 408 -15.36 -3.27 -14.55
C PHE A 408 -16.73 -3.85 -14.95
N GLN A 409 -17.61 -3.10 -15.63
CA GLN A 409 -18.72 -3.65 -16.43
C GLN A 409 -19.30 -2.65 -17.47
N LYS A 410 -19.80 -3.17 -18.61
CA LYS A 410 -20.61 -2.41 -19.58
C LYS A 410 -22.02 -2.21 -19.02
N SER A 411 -22.24 -1.17 -18.22
CA SER A 411 -23.60 -0.77 -17.87
C SER A 411 -24.16 0.10 -18.99
N LEU A 412 -25.39 -0.23 -19.40
CA LEU A 412 -26.15 0.58 -20.36
C LEU A 412 -26.46 1.93 -19.72
N ILE A 413 -26.29 3.01 -20.49
CA ILE A 413 -26.66 4.36 -20.05
C ILE A 413 -28.17 4.36 -19.79
N GLN A 414 -28.54 4.75 -18.57
CA GLN A 414 -29.93 4.81 -18.16
C GLN A 414 -30.48 6.23 -18.36
N PRO A 415 -31.53 6.42 -19.17
CA PRO A 415 -32.07 7.75 -19.50
C PRO A 415 -32.42 8.62 -18.29
N GLN A 416 -32.89 8.02 -17.19
CA GLN A 416 -33.24 8.73 -15.95
C GLN A 416 -32.05 9.41 -15.24
N TYR A 417 -30.82 9.05 -15.61
CA TYR A 417 -29.60 9.64 -15.08
C TYR A 417 -28.91 10.58 -16.08
N CYS A 418 -29.64 11.01 -17.10
CA CYS A 418 -29.14 11.90 -18.15
C CYS A 418 -29.81 13.27 -18.08
N VAL A 419 -29.05 14.31 -18.42
CA VAL A 419 -29.55 15.67 -18.58
C VAL A 419 -29.09 16.23 -19.93
N PRO A 420 -29.85 17.14 -20.56
CA PRO A 420 -29.46 17.76 -21.81
C PRO A 420 -28.07 18.37 -21.72
N PHE A 421 -27.23 18.08 -22.71
CA PHE A 421 -25.91 18.65 -22.79
C PHE A 421 -25.99 20.07 -23.36
N SER A 422 -25.52 21.06 -22.61
CA SER A 422 -25.46 22.46 -23.04
C SER A 422 -24.07 22.80 -23.60
N GLU A 423 -23.07 22.81 -22.72
CA GLU A 423 -21.70 23.18 -23.02
C GLU A 423 -20.69 22.36 -22.19
N PHE A 424 -19.46 22.29 -22.69
CA PHE A 424 -18.37 21.57 -22.02
C PHE A 424 -17.54 22.53 -21.16
N SER A 425 -18.11 23.02 -20.05
CA SER A 425 -17.44 23.88 -19.06
C SER A 425 -17.61 23.32 -17.65
N SER A 426 -16.74 23.68 -16.71
CA SER A 426 -16.92 23.25 -15.31
C SER A 426 -18.25 23.73 -14.76
N ASP A 427 -18.59 24.98 -15.04
CA ASP A 427 -19.70 25.67 -14.40
C ASP A 427 -21.04 25.15 -14.93
N ALA A 428 -21.16 24.92 -16.24
CA ALA A 428 -22.36 24.33 -16.81
C ALA A 428 -22.58 22.89 -16.36
N ILE A 429 -21.52 22.07 -16.32
CA ILE A 429 -21.64 20.69 -15.86
C ILE A 429 -22.06 20.67 -14.39
N LEU A 430 -21.39 21.44 -13.52
CA LEU A 430 -21.69 21.47 -12.09
C LEU A 430 -23.06 22.08 -11.77
N ALA A 431 -23.60 22.94 -12.64
CA ALA A 431 -24.95 23.49 -12.50
C ALA A 431 -26.06 22.47 -12.85
N THR A 432 -25.72 21.31 -13.42
CA THR A 432 -26.72 20.29 -13.74
C THR A 432 -27.31 19.63 -12.48
N PRO A 433 -28.57 19.14 -12.53
CA PRO A 433 -29.19 18.45 -11.40
C PRO A 433 -28.61 17.04 -11.14
N LEU A 434 -27.54 16.64 -11.84
CA LEU A 434 -26.86 15.37 -11.62
C LEU A 434 -26.07 15.33 -10.30
N PHE A 435 -25.70 16.51 -9.78
CA PHE A 435 -24.89 16.66 -8.57
C PHE A 435 -25.80 16.72 -7.35
N THR A 436 -25.88 15.60 -6.62
CA THR A 436 -26.60 15.48 -5.35
C THR A 436 -25.64 15.68 -4.18
N SER A 437 -26.12 16.11 -3.01
CA SER A 437 -25.29 16.53 -1.87
C SER A 437 -24.35 15.44 -1.34
N ASP A 438 -24.71 14.16 -1.51
CA ASP A 438 -24.14 13.07 -0.72
C ASP A 438 -23.06 12.24 -1.46
N GLN A 439 -22.75 12.58 -2.71
CA GLN A 439 -21.74 11.84 -3.49
C GLN A 439 -20.39 12.55 -3.51
N GLU A 440 -19.36 11.86 -3.01
CA GLU A 440 -17.96 12.33 -3.00
C GLU A 440 -17.32 12.30 -4.41
N GLU A 441 -17.68 11.31 -5.21
CA GLU A 441 -17.24 11.18 -6.60
C GLU A 441 -18.44 10.93 -7.53
N LEU A 442 -18.38 11.53 -8.71
CA LEU A 442 -19.37 11.36 -9.77
C LEU A 442 -18.68 10.99 -11.08
N SER A 443 -19.08 9.89 -11.70
CA SER A 443 -18.65 9.52 -13.05
C SER A 443 -19.71 9.93 -14.07
N LEU A 444 -19.26 10.56 -15.15
CA LEU A 444 -20.09 11.16 -16.20
C LEU A 444 -19.67 10.61 -17.56
N VAL A 445 -20.65 10.40 -18.43
CA VAL A 445 -20.46 9.96 -19.82
C VAL A 445 -21.25 10.88 -20.74
N LEU A 446 -20.64 11.23 -21.89
CA LEU A 446 -21.32 11.94 -22.97
C LEU A 446 -22.09 10.94 -23.83
N SER A 447 -23.35 11.22 -24.13
CA SER A 447 -24.17 10.36 -24.98
C SER A 447 -24.90 11.10 -26.09
N ASN A 448 -25.23 10.35 -27.15
CA ASN A 448 -26.10 10.83 -28.23
C ASN A 448 -27.58 10.71 -27.84
N SER A 449 -28.46 11.09 -28.76
CA SER A 449 -29.93 11.02 -28.59
C SER A 449 -30.47 9.61 -28.37
N SER A 450 -29.75 8.58 -28.80
CA SER A 450 -30.07 7.17 -28.58
C SER A 450 -29.49 6.60 -27.27
N TYR A 451 -28.95 7.47 -26.39
CA TYR A 451 -28.30 7.07 -25.14
C TYR A 451 -27.10 6.12 -25.34
N SER A 452 -26.40 6.26 -26.46
CA SER A 452 -25.12 5.57 -26.71
C SER A 452 -23.95 6.49 -26.38
N SER A 453 -22.90 5.95 -25.73
CA SER A 453 -21.69 6.70 -25.38
C SER A 453 -21.00 7.24 -26.64
N ILE A 454 -20.60 8.51 -26.63
CA ILE A 454 -19.88 9.12 -27.74
C ILE A 454 -18.37 8.96 -27.55
N PRO A 455 -17.66 8.34 -28.51
CA PRO A 455 -16.20 8.28 -28.49
C PRO A 455 -15.60 9.69 -28.41
N THR A 456 -14.71 9.87 -27.44
CA THR A 456 -14.00 11.14 -27.24
C THR A 456 -12.52 10.83 -27.13
N GLN A 457 -11.72 11.44 -27.99
CA GLN A 457 -10.27 11.38 -27.91
C GLN A 457 -9.77 12.63 -27.21
N ILE A 458 -8.85 12.44 -26.26
CA ILE A 458 -8.17 13.54 -25.59
C ILE A 458 -6.73 13.58 -26.07
N ILE A 459 -6.22 14.78 -26.33
CA ILE A 459 -4.84 15.04 -26.75
C ILE A 459 -4.23 16.05 -25.77
N PHE A 460 -3.12 15.66 -25.17
CA PHE A 460 -2.32 16.53 -24.32
C PHE A 460 -1.05 16.88 -25.04
N VAL A 461 -0.79 18.17 -25.22
CA VAL A 461 0.45 18.68 -25.83
C VAL A 461 1.37 19.12 -24.72
N ASN A 462 2.50 18.45 -24.58
CA ASN A 462 3.52 18.79 -23.60
C ASN A 462 4.31 20.04 -24.04
N SER A 463 5.07 20.65 -23.12
CA SER A 463 5.92 21.82 -23.43
C SER A 463 6.92 21.57 -24.57
N ASP A 464 7.31 20.30 -24.73
CA ASP A 464 8.32 19.86 -25.70
C ASP A 464 7.68 19.41 -27.04
N GLY A 465 6.37 19.64 -27.21
CA GLY A 465 5.63 19.26 -28.42
C GLY A 465 5.24 17.78 -28.51
N LEU A 466 5.58 16.96 -27.51
CA LEU A 466 5.16 15.57 -27.43
C LEU A 466 3.66 15.48 -27.11
N GLU A 467 2.94 14.73 -27.94
CA GLU A 467 1.50 14.50 -27.77
C GLU A 467 1.23 13.18 -27.05
N VAL A 468 0.46 13.25 -25.97
CA VAL A 468 -0.11 12.06 -25.32
C VAL A 468 -1.60 12.06 -25.65
N SER A 469 -2.07 11.02 -26.34
CA SER A 469 -3.49 10.87 -26.64
C SER A 469 -4.06 9.55 -26.13
N PHE A 470 -5.33 9.60 -25.73
CA PHE A 470 -6.05 8.39 -25.34
C PHE A 470 -7.55 8.53 -25.57
N GLN A 471 -8.26 7.39 -25.54
CA GLN A 471 -9.70 7.33 -25.69
C GLN A 471 -10.35 7.52 -24.31
N MET A 472 -11.02 8.66 -24.12
CA MET A 472 -11.81 8.92 -22.92
C MET A 472 -12.99 7.96 -22.84
N LYS A 473 -13.19 7.44 -21.64
CA LYS A 473 -14.36 6.64 -21.27
C LYS A 473 -15.31 7.46 -20.42
N ASN A 474 -14.80 8.04 -19.34
CA ASN A 474 -15.59 8.86 -18.42
C ASN A 474 -14.88 10.16 -18.07
N LEU A 475 -15.70 11.13 -17.70
CA LEU A 475 -15.30 12.30 -16.95
C LEU A 475 -15.67 12.07 -15.48
N VAL A 476 -14.71 12.14 -14.56
CA VAL A 476 -14.93 11.92 -13.12
C VAL A 476 -14.75 13.24 -12.37
N TYR A 477 -15.76 13.65 -11.62
CA TYR A 477 -15.67 14.79 -10.72
C TYR A 477 -15.43 14.32 -9.29
N ARG A 478 -14.45 14.91 -8.60
CA ARG A 478 -14.19 14.70 -7.16
C ARG A 478 -14.52 15.96 -6.39
N LYS A 479 -15.52 15.87 -5.51
CA LYS A 479 -16.04 17.01 -4.74
C LYS A 479 -15.01 17.55 -3.76
N SER A 480 -14.34 16.69 -2.99
CA SER A 480 -13.34 17.10 -2.00
C SER A 480 -12.13 17.85 -2.57
N LEU A 481 -11.81 17.62 -3.85
CA LEU A 481 -10.74 18.34 -4.53
C LEU A 481 -11.26 19.50 -5.39
N ASN A 482 -12.57 19.58 -5.58
CA ASN A 482 -13.24 20.40 -6.60
C ASN A 482 -12.54 20.30 -7.96
N ARG A 483 -12.36 19.06 -8.45
CA ARG A 483 -11.56 18.77 -9.66
C ARG A 483 -12.21 17.74 -10.56
N PHE A 484 -12.02 17.94 -11.86
CA PHE A 484 -12.32 16.97 -12.88
C PHE A 484 -11.11 16.10 -13.22
N PHE A 485 -11.41 14.87 -13.59
CA PHE A 485 -10.47 13.85 -14.01
C PHE A 485 -11.00 13.18 -15.27
N VAL A 486 -10.10 12.86 -16.20
CA VAL A 486 -10.43 12.10 -17.40
C VAL A 486 -9.93 10.69 -17.20
N GLU A 487 -10.85 9.75 -17.39
CA GLU A 487 -10.63 8.31 -17.26
C GLU A 487 -10.70 7.67 -18.65
N GLY A 488 -9.71 6.85 -19.03
CA GLY A 488 -9.69 6.23 -20.34
C GLY A 488 -8.53 5.28 -20.59
N PHE A 489 -8.34 4.92 -21.86
CA PHE A 489 -7.30 3.98 -22.29
C PHE A 489 -6.50 4.54 -23.46
N SER A 490 -5.18 4.49 -23.37
CA SER A 490 -4.31 4.80 -24.51
C SER A 490 -4.35 3.69 -25.57
N ASN A 491 -3.75 3.97 -26.73
CA ASN A 491 -3.80 3.06 -27.89
C ASN A 491 -3.20 1.68 -27.60
N ASP A 492 -2.22 1.61 -26.70
CA ASP A 492 -1.60 0.38 -26.18
C ASP A 492 -2.43 -0.31 -25.07
N LYS A 493 -3.67 0.13 -24.86
CA LYS A 493 -4.61 -0.38 -23.84
C LYS A 493 -4.16 -0.15 -22.40
N GLN A 494 -3.22 0.76 -22.16
CA GLN A 494 -2.90 1.20 -20.80
C GLN A 494 -4.00 2.10 -20.24
N TYR A 495 -4.38 1.85 -19.00
CA TYR A 495 -5.39 2.61 -18.28
C TYR A 495 -4.82 3.93 -17.75
N LYS A 496 -5.46 5.05 -18.08
CA LYS A 496 -5.04 6.41 -17.71
C LYS A 496 -6.13 7.12 -16.92
N PHE A 497 -5.71 7.85 -15.90
CA PHE A 497 -6.60 8.64 -15.04
C PHE A 497 -5.89 9.96 -14.64
N TYR A 498 -6.24 11.05 -15.31
CA TYR A 498 -5.52 12.33 -15.15
C TYR A 498 -6.44 13.46 -14.71
N SER A 499 -5.94 14.32 -13.82
CA SER A 499 -6.65 15.55 -13.48
C SER A 499 -6.56 16.56 -14.62
N VAL A 500 -7.68 17.21 -14.95
CA VAL A 500 -7.78 18.22 -16.02
C VAL A 500 -8.53 19.45 -15.55
N ASP A 501 -8.33 20.56 -16.24
CA ASP A 501 -9.01 21.83 -16.00
C ASP A 501 -9.93 22.10 -17.19
N LEU A 502 -11.23 21.83 -17.02
CA LEU A 502 -12.20 21.90 -18.13
C LEU A 502 -12.26 23.29 -18.78
N ASN A 503 -11.96 24.34 -18.03
CA ASN A 503 -12.04 25.71 -18.53
C ASN A 503 -10.85 26.09 -19.42
N LYS A 504 -9.83 25.22 -19.53
CA LYS A 504 -8.64 25.42 -20.37
C LYS A 504 -8.58 24.45 -21.55
N ILE A 505 -9.62 23.66 -21.76
CA ILE A 505 -9.68 22.64 -22.80
C ILE A 505 -10.25 23.25 -24.06
N SER A 506 -9.58 23.04 -25.20
CA SER A 506 -10.16 23.30 -26.52
C SER A 506 -10.99 22.10 -26.96
N ILE A 507 -12.25 22.32 -27.36
CA ILE A 507 -13.14 21.26 -27.85
C ILE A 507 -13.28 21.38 -29.36
N ASN A 508 -13.07 20.25 -30.05
CA ASN A 508 -13.27 20.07 -31.47
C ASN A 508 -14.35 19.01 -31.68
N ILE A 509 -15.50 19.40 -32.23
CA ILE A 509 -16.60 18.47 -32.52
C ILE A 509 -16.48 18.11 -33.99
N LEU A 510 -16.14 16.84 -34.25
CA LEU A 510 -16.09 16.29 -35.60
C LEU A 510 -17.53 16.00 -36.04
N ASP A 511 -18.08 16.88 -36.86
CA ASP A 511 -19.32 16.58 -37.58
C ASP A 511 -19.01 15.53 -38.66
N LEU A 512 -19.25 14.26 -38.33
CA LEU A 512 -19.36 13.21 -39.34
C LEU A 512 -20.59 13.53 -40.20
N LYS A 513 -20.35 14.16 -41.36
CA LYS A 513 -21.36 14.35 -42.40
C LYS A 513 -21.82 13.03 -43.00
#